data_AF-A0A2R4FWB3-F1
#
_entry.id   AF-A0A2R4FWB3-F1
#
_cell.length_a   1.000
_cell.length_b   1.000
_cell.length_c   1.000
_cell.angle_alpha   90.00
_cell.angle_beta   90.00
_cell.angle_gamma   90.00
#
_symmetry.space_group_name_H-M   'P 1'
#
loop_
_entity.id
_entity.type
_entity.pdbx_description
1 polymer ?
#
loop_
_entity_poly.entity_id
_entity_poly.type
_entity_poly.pdbx_seq_one_letter_code
_entity_poly.pdbx_strand_id
1 'polypeptide(L)'
;MQAGELAPRFDDVYRAHFQPLVVQLYAYVGDMTEAQDLVQEAFSRAWPRWDKIARYDDPVAWVRRVAWNTATSRWRRLRTARRYLERQRPENVPGPGPDRVALTAALATLPPNQRRAVVLHHLADLSINEIALECEVAPGTVKSWLHRARTALAARLGETGADGQAPGATPGTATARKPPEPTSRMEVI
;
A
#
# COMPACT_ATOMS: atom_id res chain seq x y z
N MET A 1 4.78 -43.20 -1.91
CA MET A 1 5.08 -42.57 -3.20
C MET A 1 4.71 -41.09 -3.09
N GLN A 2 5.67 -40.23 -2.73
CA GLN A 2 5.45 -38.77 -2.76
C GLN A 2 5.40 -38.36 -4.24
N ALA A 3 4.25 -37.83 -4.68
CA ALA A 3 4.18 -37.14 -5.95
C ALA A 3 5.21 -35.99 -5.90
N GLY A 4 6.24 -36.07 -6.75
CA GLY A 4 7.17 -34.96 -6.91
C GLY A 4 6.37 -33.76 -7.40
N GLU A 5 6.25 -32.75 -6.56
CA GLU A 5 5.57 -31.50 -6.92
C GLU A 5 6.33 -30.92 -8.10
N LEU A 6 5.72 -30.99 -9.28
CA LEU A 6 6.32 -30.50 -10.51
C LEU A 6 6.57 -29.01 -10.31
N ALA A 7 7.81 -28.59 -10.52
CA ALA A 7 8.20 -27.18 -10.38
C ALA A 7 7.22 -26.31 -11.19
N PRO A 8 6.75 -25.17 -10.63
CA PRO A 8 5.71 -24.37 -11.27
C PRO A 8 6.19 -23.86 -12.63
N ARG A 9 5.29 -23.86 -13.61
CA ARG A 9 5.60 -23.31 -14.93
C ARG A 9 5.70 -21.79 -14.85
N PHE A 10 6.59 -21.22 -15.65
CA PHE A 10 6.78 -19.77 -15.71
C PHE A 10 5.49 -19.03 -15.99
N ASP A 11 4.72 -19.47 -17.00
CA ASP A 11 3.47 -18.83 -17.41
C ASP A 11 2.44 -18.75 -16.28
N ASP A 12 2.40 -19.78 -15.43
CA ASP A 12 1.46 -19.85 -14.31
C ASP A 12 1.85 -18.83 -13.24
N VAL A 13 3.15 -18.77 -12.88
CA VAL A 13 3.67 -17.78 -11.93
C VAL A 13 3.53 -16.36 -12.47
N TYR A 14 3.82 -16.14 -13.75
CA TYR A 14 3.67 -14.85 -14.40
C TYR A 14 2.22 -14.36 -14.34
N ARG A 15 1.26 -15.18 -14.78
CA ARG A 15 -0.17 -14.83 -14.78
C ARG A 15 -0.69 -14.56 -13.38
N ALA A 16 -0.29 -15.35 -12.39
CA ALA A 16 -0.75 -15.20 -11.02
C ALA A 16 -0.15 -13.96 -10.32
N HIS A 17 1.10 -13.61 -10.59
CA HIS A 17 1.84 -12.66 -9.75
C HIS A 17 2.23 -11.35 -10.42
N PHE A 18 2.11 -11.22 -11.75
CA PHE A 18 2.46 -9.98 -12.44
C PHE A 18 1.66 -8.78 -11.89
N GLN A 19 0.34 -8.86 -11.90
CA GLN A 19 -0.51 -7.74 -11.44
C GLN A 19 -0.36 -7.44 -9.93
N PRO A 20 -0.36 -8.43 -9.02
CA PRO A 20 -0.08 -8.17 -7.60
C PRO A 20 1.25 -7.44 -7.36
N LEU A 21 2.32 -7.84 -8.06
CA LEU A 21 3.62 -7.17 -7.95
C LEU A 21 3.60 -5.75 -8.50
N VAL A 22 2.84 -5.50 -9.59
CA VAL A 22 2.67 -4.14 -10.14
C VAL A 22 1.95 -3.25 -9.13
N VAL A 23 0.90 -3.74 -8.46
CA VAL A 23 0.19 -2.98 -7.43
C VAL A 23 1.12 -2.62 -6.27
N GLN A 24 1.96 -3.57 -5.82
CA GLN A 24 2.95 -3.32 -4.77
C GLN A 24 3.96 -2.26 -5.19
N LEU A 25 4.57 -2.39 -6.37
CA LEU A 25 5.56 -1.41 -6.83
C LEU A 25 4.95 -0.06 -7.14
N TYR A 26 3.72 -0.01 -7.65
CA TYR A 26 2.98 1.23 -7.84
C TYR A 26 2.81 2.01 -6.53
N ALA A 27 2.44 1.33 -5.44
CA ALA A 27 2.34 1.96 -4.11
C ALA A 27 3.70 2.50 -3.61
N TYR A 28 4.82 1.99 -4.14
CA TYR A 28 6.16 2.45 -3.80
C TYR A 28 6.65 3.62 -4.68
N VAL A 29 6.51 3.50 -6.01
CA VAL A 29 7.04 4.47 -6.99
C VAL A 29 6.05 5.58 -7.36
N GLY A 30 4.75 5.31 -7.27
CA GLY A 30 3.67 6.24 -7.62
C GLY A 30 3.38 6.42 -9.11
N ASP A 31 4.02 5.64 -9.97
CA ASP A 31 3.88 5.70 -11.43
C ASP A 31 3.57 4.29 -11.97
N MET A 32 2.49 4.16 -12.74
CA MET A 32 1.98 2.86 -13.21
C MET A 32 2.90 2.24 -14.27
N THR A 33 3.35 3.05 -15.23
CA THR A 33 4.23 2.60 -16.32
C THR A 33 5.55 2.11 -15.73
N GLU A 34 6.12 2.88 -14.82
CA GLU A 34 7.34 2.51 -14.11
C GLU A 34 7.16 1.22 -13.29
N ALA A 35 6.03 1.07 -12.60
CA ALA A 35 5.74 -0.16 -11.85
C ALA A 35 5.64 -1.39 -12.76
N GLN A 36 4.96 -1.27 -13.91
CA GLN A 36 4.87 -2.33 -14.91
C GLN A 36 6.25 -2.71 -15.47
N ASP A 37 7.07 -1.73 -15.82
CA ASP A 37 8.42 -1.95 -16.34
C ASP A 37 9.31 -2.68 -15.33
N LEU A 38 9.24 -2.30 -14.05
CA LEU A 38 10.02 -2.94 -12.99
C LEU A 38 9.67 -4.43 -12.81
N VAL A 39 8.38 -4.77 -12.90
CA VAL A 39 7.91 -6.16 -12.81
C VAL A 39 8.25 -6.93 -14.09
N GLN A 40 8.05 -6.33 -15.28
CA GLN A 40 8.44 -6.94 -16.56
C GLN A 40 9.93 -7.26 -16.60
N GLU A 41 10.78 -6.33 -16.16
CA GLU A 41 12.23 -6.52 -16.10
C GLU A 41 12.59 -7.69 -15.16
N ALA A 42 11.92 -7.79 -14.00
CA ALA A 42 12.17 -8.89 -13.06
C ALA A 42 11.81 -10.26 -13.65
N PHE A 43 10.65 -10.39 -14.30
CA PHE A 43 10.26 -11.62 -14.99
C PHE A 43 11.16 -11.92 -16.20
N SER A 44 11.56 -10.89 -16.96
CA SER A 44 12.49 -11.03 -18.09
C SER A 44 13.85 -11.57 -17.63
N ARG A 45 14.32 -11.16 -16.45
CA ARG A 45 15.55 -11.70 -15.84
C ARG A 45 15.39 -13.11 -15.29
N ALA A 46 14.18 -13.48 -14.87
CA ALA A 46 13.86 -14.81 -14.37
C ALA A 46 13.82 -15.83 -15.51
N TRP A 47 13.26 -15.47 -16.66
CA TRP A 47 13.00 -16.38 -17.79
C TRP A 47 14.20 -17.25 -18.20
N PRO A 48 15.42 -16.69 -18.47
CA PRO A 48 16.57 -17.51 -18.88
C PRO A 48 17.09 -18.46 -17.81
N ARG A 49 16.63 -18.33 -16.55
CA ARG A 49 17.08 -19.09 -15.39
C ARG A 49 15.93 -19.81 -14.69
N TRP A 50 14.77 -19.92 -15.35
CA TRP A 50 13.54 -20.37 -14.71
C TRP A 50 13.67 -21.77 -14.13
N ASP A 51 14.33 -22.69 -14.84
CA ASP A 51 14.54 -24.07 -14.37
C ASP A 51 15.24 -24.16 -13.01
N LYS A 52 16.07 -23.16 -12.68
CA LYS A 52 16.72 -23.05 -11.37
C LYS A 52 15.81 -22.35 -10.36
N ILE A 53 15.16 -21.26 -10.76
CA ILE A 53 14.32 -20.44 -9.88
C ILE A 53 13.06 -21.21 -9.43
N ALA A 54 12.46 -22.00 -10.32
CA ALA A 54 11.29 -22.82 -10.04
C ALA A 54 11.54 -23.92 -8.99
N ARG A 55 12.80 -24.21 -8.67
CA ARG A 55 13.20 -25.17 -7.62
C ARG A 55 13.40 -24.53 -6.24
N TYR A 56 13.30 -23.21 -6.13
CA TYR A 56 13.30 -22.56 -4.83
C TYR A 56 11.96 -22.79 -4.13
N ASP A 57 11.97 -22.77 -2.79
CA ASP A 57 10.75 -22.93 -1.99
C ASP A 57 9.69 -21.88 -2.34
N ASP A 58 10.13 -20.65 -2.65
CA ASP A 58 9.29 -19.58 -3.20
C ASP A 58 9.96 -18.92 -4.42
N PRO A 59 9.60 -19.34 -5.65
CA PRO A 59 10.07 -18.73 -6.88
C PRO A 59 9.65 -17.26 -7.04
N VAL A 60 8.46 -16.88 -6.53
CA VAL A 60 7.96 -15.50 -6.64
C VAL A 60 8.72 -14.56 -5.70
N ALA A 61 9.21 -15.02 -4.55
CA ALA A 61 10.10 -14.23 -3.70
C ALA A 61 11.36 -13.78 -4.44
N TRP A 62 11.92 -14.61 -5.32
CA TRP A 62 13.08 -14.21 -6.13
C TRP A 62 12.72 -13.07 -7.08
N VAL A 63 11.61 -13.21 -7.82
CA VAL A 63 11.13 -12.19 -8.76
C VAL A 63 10.83 -10.88 -8.02
N ARG A 64 10.11 -10.96 -6.90
CA ARG A 64 9.79 -9.82 -6.03
C ARG A 64 11.05 -9.12 -5.55
N ARG A 65 12.05 -9.85 -5.03
CA ARG A 65 13.33 -9.28 -4.60
C ARG A 65 14.04 -8.53 -5.74
N VAL A 66 14.08 -9.10 -6.94
CA VAL A 66 14.69 -8.44 -8.11
C VAL A 66 13.95 -7.16 -8.49
N ALA A 67 12.62 -7.20 -8.50
CA ALA A 67 11.78 -6.04 -8.81
C ALA A 67 12.00 -4.91 -7.78
N TRP A 68 11.98 -5.23 -6.49
CA TRP A 68 12.21 -4.26 -5.41
C TRP A 68 13.62 -3.68 -5.35
N ASN A 69 14.65 -4.49 -5.64
CA ASN A 69 16.02 -4.01 -5.71
C ASN A 69 16.19 -3.02 -6.87
N THR A 70 15.58 -3.32 -8.02
CA THR A 70 15.57 -2.43 -9.19
C THR A 70 14.81 -1.14 -8.89
N ALA A 71 13.63 -1.24 -8.27
CA ALA A 71 12.82 -0.09 -7.84
C ALA A 71 13.58 0.82 -6.87
N THR A 72 14.22 0.23 -5.86
CA THR A 72 15.00 0.97 -4.85
C THR A 72 16.18 1.71 -5.48
N SER A 73 16.89 1.06 -6.41
CA SER A 73 18.01 1.67 -7.14
C SER A 73 17.52 2.84 -8.02
N ARG A 74 16.44 2.65 -8.78
CA ARG A 74 15.89 3.68 -9.68
C ARG A 74 15.30 4.84 -8.91
N TRP A 75 14.56 4.60 -7.83
CA TRP A 75 13.99 5.65 -7.00
C TRP A 75 15.07 6.47 -6.27
N ARG A 76 16.18 5.85 -5.83
CA ARG A 76 17.34 6.60 -5.31
C ARG A 76 17.92 7.55 -6.37
N ARG A 77 18.09 7.08 -7.61
CA ARG A 77 18.57 7.92 -8.73
C ARG A 77 17.58 9.02 -9.08
N LEU A 78 16.29 8.70 -9.19
CA LEU A 78 15.23 9.67 -9.48
C LEU A 78 15.09 10.70 -8.38
N ARG A 79 15.25 10.37 -7.09
CA ARG A 79 15.22 11.38 -6.03
C ARG A 79 16.44 12.30 -6.07
N THR A 80 17.61 11.78 -6.44
CA THR A 80 18.79 12.62 -6.70
C THR A 80 18.57 13.57 -7.87
N ALA A 81 17.97 13.08 -8.97
CA ALA A 81 17.63 13.89 -10.15
C ALA A 81 16.43 14.83 -9.93
N ARG A 82 15.38 14.40 -9.22
CA ARG A 82 14.21 15.21 -8.85
C ARG A 82 14.58 16.31 -7.87
N ARG A 83 15.48 16.09 -6.91
CA ARG A 83 16.01 17.21 -6.09
C ARG A 83 16.70 18.29 -6.93
N TYR A 84 17.20 17.93 -8.11
CA TYR A 84 17.77 18.87 -9.07
C TYR A 84 16.67 19.54 -9.92
N LEU A 85 15.65 18.78 -10.36
CA LEU A 85 14.53 19.20 -11.22
C LEU A 85 13.35 19.89 -10.49
N GLU A 86 13.08 19.60 -9.22
CA GLU A 86 12.00 20.20 -8.39
C GLU A 86 12.20 21.72 -8.21
N ARG A 87 13.34 22.25 -8.61
CA ARG A 87 13.56 23.69 -8.84
C ARG A 87 12.75 24.25 -10.02
N GLN A 88 12.01 23.45 -10.81
CA GLN A 88 11.41 23.86 -12.09
C GLN A 88 9.95 23.43 -12.36
N ARG A 89 9.14 23.15 -11.32
CA ARG A 89 7.67 22.87 -11.39
C ARG A 89 7.23 21.53 -12.04
N PRO A 90 5.97 21.08 -11.78
CA PRO A 90 5.56 19.67 -11.91
C PRO A 90 4.57 19.40 -13.05
N GLU A 91 4.51 18.14 -13.49
CA GLU A 91 3.43 17.60 -14.32
C GLU A 91 2.88 16.31 -13.71
N ASN A 92 1.54 16.24 -13.62
CA ASN A 92 0.78 15.13 -13.06
C ASN A 92 0.27 14.24 -14.20
N VAL A 93 0.58 12.95 -14.15
CA VAL A 93 -0.06 11.93 -14.96
C VAL A 93 -1.31 11.44 -14.22
N PRO A 94 -2.46 11.23 -14.89
CA PRO A 94 -3.68 10.77 -14.23
C PRO A 94 -3.47 9.38 -13.60
N GLY A 95 -3.55 9.35 -12.27
CA GLY A 95 -3.52 8.12 -11.47
C GLY A 95 -4.93 7.54 -11.25
N PRO A 96 -5.00 6.33 -10.65
CA PRO A 96 -6.25 5.61 -10.36
C PRO A 96 -7.17 6.38 -9.40
N GLY A 97 -8.35 5.82 -9.05
CA GLY A 97 -9.37 6.50 -8.23
C GLY A 97 -8.88 7.16 -6.93
N PRO A 98 -9.65 8.12 -6.37
CA PRO A 98 -9.19 9.09 -5.37
C PRO A 98 -8.51 8.47 -4.13
N ASP A 99 -9.02 7.35 -3.63
CA ASP A 99 -8.44 6.67 -2.44
C ASP A 99 -7.04 6.11 -2.70
N ARG A 100 -6.78 5.60 -3.92
CA ARG A 100 -5.47 5.07 -4.30
C ARG A 100 -4.45 6.20 -4.49
N VAL A 101 -4.89 7.37 -4.95
CA VAL A 101 -4.04 8.58 -5.03
C VAL A 101 -3.66 9.05 -3.63
N ALA A 102 -4.64 9.15 -2.72
CA ALA A 102 -4.39 9.57 -1.34
C ALA A 102 -3.42 8.62 -0.61
N LEU A 103 -3.61 7.29 -0.76
CA LEU A 103 -2.70 6.29 -0.19
C LEU A 103 -1.29 6.41 -0.77
N THR A 104 -1.17 6.53 -2.10
CA THR A 104 0.13 6.64 -2.78
C THR A 104 0.86 7.92 -2.37
N ALA A 105 0.14 9.04 -2.28
CA ALA A 105 0.69 10.31 -1.81
C ALA A 105 1.14 10.23 -0.34
N ALA A 106 0.34 9.62 0.54
CA ALA A 106 0.72 9.43 1.94
C ALA A 106 1.97 8.56 2.07
N LEU A 107 2.03 7.43 1.37
CA LEU A 107 3.20 6.55 1.32
C LEU A 107 4.43 7.29 0.76
N ALA A 108 4.25 8.17 -0.23
CA ALA A 108 5.32 8.96 -0.83
C ALA A 108 6.06 9.88 0.16
N THR A 109 5.46 10.19 1.32
CA THR A 109 6.10 10.99 2.37
C THR A 109 7.08 10.19 3.24
N LEU A 110 6.95 8.87 3.25
CA LEU A 110 7.78 8.01 4.10
C LEU A 110 9.20 7.83 3.55
N PRO A 111 10.21 7.67 4.42
CA PRO A 111 11.53 7.18 4.04
C PRO A 111 11.45 5.85 3.27
N PRO A 112 12.36 5.59 2.31
CA PRO A 112 12.27 4.43 1.40
C PRO A 112 12.07 3.08 2.08
N ASN A 113 12.87 2.80 3.11
CA ASN A 113 12.83 1.53 3.81
C ASN A 113 11.55 1.36 4.62
N GLN A 114 11.02 2.46 5.17
CA GLN A 114 9.74 2.47 5.89
C GLN A 114 8.58 2.23 4.93
N ARG A 115 8.59 2.91 3.77
CA ARG A 115 7.60 2.68 2.71
C ARG A 115 7.62 1.25 2.21
N ARG A 116 8.81 0.73 1.86
CA ARG A 116 8.98 -0.65 1.40
C ARG A 116 8.45 -1.65 2.42
N ALA A 117 8.77 -1.49 3.70
CA ALA A 117 8.28 -2.36 4.75
C ALA A 117 6.75 -2.35 4.87
N VAL A 118 6.11 -1.18 4.80
CA VAL A 118 4.64 -1.06 4.84
C VAL A 118 4.01 -1.75 3.64
N VAL A 119 4.52 -1.51 2.43
CA VAL A 119 3.99 -2.13 1.21
C VAL A 119 4.14 -3.65 1.25
N LEU A 120 5.34 -4.16 1.58
CA LEU A 120 5.55 -5.61 1.66
C LEU A 120 4.68 -6.27 2.74
N HIS A 121 4.44 -5.59 3.85
CA HIS A 121 3.63 -6.15 4.92
C HIS A 121 2.13 -6.14 4.60
N HIS A 122 1.62 -5.05 4.04
CA HIS A 122 0.18 -4.84 3.89
C HIS A 122 -0.37 -5.14 2.48
N LEU A 123 0.47 -5.14 1.44
CA LEU A 123 0.07 -5.42 0.06
C LEU A 123 0.67 -6.73 -0.47
N ALA A 124 1.71 -7.26 0.18
CA ALA A 124 2.30 -8.55 -0.16
C ALA A 124 2.11 -9.60 0.95
N ASP A 125 1.37 -9.25 2.02
CA ASP A 125 1.05 -10.10 3.17
C ASP A 125 2.26 -10.79 3.83
N LEU A 126 3.45 -10.20 3.69
CA LEU A 126 4.66 -10.79 4.25
C LEU A 126 4.74 -10.57 5.76
N SER A 127 5.18 -11.61 6.46
CA SER A 127 5.57 -11.53 7.86
C SER A 127 6.83 -10.68 8.03
N ILE A 128 7.06 -10.23 9.27
CA ILE A 128 8.28 -9.49 9.63
C ILE A 128 9.55 -10.28 9.27
N ASN A 129 9.54 -11.60 9.42
CA ASN A 129 10.71 -12.45 9.14
C ASN A 129 10.96 -12.58 7.64
N GLU A 130 9.91 -12.71 6.83
CA GLU A 130 10.03 -12.74 5.36
C GLU A 130 10.53 -11.40 4.81
N ILE A 131 10.01 -10.28 5.34
CA ILE A 131 10.50 -8.93 4.96
C ILE A 131 11.97 -8.77 5.34
N ALA A 132 12.36 -9.24 6.53
CA ALA A 132 13.74 -9.20 7.00
C ALA A 132 14.69 -9.97 6.07
N LEU A 133 14.28 -11.19 5.65
CA LEU A 133 15.01 -11.99 4.68
C LEU A 133 15.05 -11.36 3.29
N GLU A 134 13.95 -10.75 2.85
CA GLU A 134 13.88 -10.12 1.52
C GLU A 134 14.75 -8.85 1.44
N CYS A 135 14.77 -8.08 2.53
CA CYS A 135 15.51 -6.82 2.63
C CYS A 135 16.94 -6.98 3.21
N GLU A 136 17.34 -8.19 3.60
CA GLU A 136 18.65 -8.50 4.19
C GLU A 136 18.95 -7.67 5.45
N VAL A 137 17.99 -7.59 6.38
CA VAL A 137 18.12 -6.87 7.65
C VAL A 137 17.61 -7.70 8.82
N ALA A 138 17.93 -7.29 10.05
CA ALA A 138 17.39 -7.95 11.25
C ALA A 138 15.86 -7.74 11.38
N PRO A 139 15.10 -8.72 11.92
CA PRO A 139 13.66 -8.57 12.19
C PRO A 139 13.31 -7.37 13.06
N GLY A 140 14.17 -7.01 14.02
CA GLY A 140 14.01 -5.80 14.85
C GLY A 140 14.04 -4.50 14.04
N THR A 141 14.85 -4.44 12.98
CA THR A 141 14.91 -3.31 12.06
C THR A 141 13.59 -3.14 11.32
N VAL A 142 13.00 -4.24 10.84
CA VAL A 142 11.69 -4.22 10.16
C VAL A 142 10.58 -3.75 11.11
N LYS A 143 10.56 -4.25 12.36
CA LYS A 143 9.61 -3.79 13.39
C LYS A 143 9.71 -2.28 13.62
N SER A 144 10.94 -1.77 13.73
CA SER A 144 11.20 -0.33 13.91
C SER A 144 10.75 0.48 12.69
N TRP A 145 11.00 0.01 11.47
CA TRP A 145 10.51 0.66 10.25
C TRP A 145 8.99 0.71 10.19
N LEU A 146 8.31 -0.41 10.45
CA LEU A 146 6.84 -0.47 10.45
C LEU A 146 6.24 0.44 11.52
N HIS A 147 6.80 0.45 12.73
CA HIS A 147 6.34 1.32 13.80
C HIS A 147 6.45 2.80 13.41
N ARG A 148 7.63 3.25 12.97
CA ARG A 148 7.84 4.65 12.55
C ARG A 148 6.97 5.04 11.37
N ALA A 149 6.79 4.13 10.41
CA ALA A 149 5.92 4.37 9.26
C ALA A 149 4.46 4.58 9.68
N ARG A 150 3.93 3.72 10.55
CA ARG A 150 2.57 3.84 11.08
C ARG A 150 2.38 5.14 11.86
N THR A 151 3.33 5.51 12.72
CA THR A 151 3.29 6.78 13.45
C THR A 151 3.24 7.97 12.50
N ALA A 152 4.08 7.98 11.46
CA ALA A 152 4.11 9.05 10.48
C ALA A 152 2.81 9.13 9.66
N LEU A 153 2.28 7.99 9.20
CA LEU A 153 1.01 7.94 8.45
C LEU A 153 -0.18 8.35 9.32
N ALA A 154 -0.23 7.93 10.58
CA ALA A 154 -1.30 8.27 11.51
C ALA A 154 -1.37 9.78 11.78
N ALA A 155 -0.23 10.46 11.91
CA ALA A 155 -0.20 11.91 12.06
C ALA A 155 -0.85 12.61 10.85
N ARG A 156 -0.52 12.20 9.62
CA ARG A 156 -1.05 12.85 8.40
C ARG A 156 -2.52 12.55 8.14
N LEU A 157 -2.95 11.30 8.39
CA LEU A 157 -4.34 10.89 8.20
C LEU A 157 -5.23 11.45 9.32
N GLY A 158 -4.70 11.60 10.55
CA GLY A 158 -5.39 12.26 11.65
C GLY A 158 -5.58 13.77 11.42
N GLU A 159 -4.61 14.44 10.81
CA GLU A 159 -4.73 15.85 10.36
C GLU A 159 -5.77 16.00 9.25
N THR A 160 -5.80 15.08 8.26
CA THR A 160 -6.75 15.14 7.14
C THR A 160 -8.19 14.86 7.57
N GLY A 161 -8.40 14.11 8.67
CA GLY A 161 -9.72 13.84 9.24
C GLY A 161 -10.32 15.00 10.05
N ALA A 162 -9.50 15.96 10.49
CA ALA A 162 -9.96 17.13 11.24
C ALA A 162 -10.52 18.24 10.34
N ASP A 163 -10.09 18.31 9.08
CA ASP A 163 -10.49 19.35 8.11
C ASP A 163 -11.73 18.97 7.28
N GLY A 164 -12.29 17.76 7.49
CA GLY A 164 -13.47 17.24 6.78
C GLY A 164 -14.82 17.40 7.52
N GLN A 165 -14.83 17.90 8.76
CA GLN A 165 -16.07 18.12 9.51
C GLN A 165 -16.54 19.57 9.35
N ALA A 166 -17.50 19.80 8.45
CA ALA A 166 -18.18 21.09 8.35
C ALA A 166 -18.88 21.46 9.68
N PRO A 167 -18.68 22.68 10.23
CA PRO A 167 -19.41 23.17 11.39
C PRO A 167 -20.77 23.70 10.93
N GLY A 168 -21.83 22.92 11.16
CA GLY A 168 -23.16 23.28 10.70
C GLY A 168 -24.27 22.58 11.46
N ALA A 169 -24.31 22.70 12.78
CA ALA A 169 -25.53 22.49 13.55
C ALA A 169 -25.47 23.33 14.84
N THR A 170 -25.96 24.56 14.74
CA THR A 170 -26.44 25.33 15.89
C THR A 170 -27.55 24.53 16.59
N PRO A 171 -27.52 24.35 17.91
CA PRO A 171 -28.67 23.85 18.65
C PRO A 171 -29.69 24.99 18.78
N GLY A 172 -30.68 24.98 17.90
CA GLY A 172 -31.87 25.83 18.01
C GLY A 172 -32.73 25.36 19.18
N THR A 173 -32.87 26.23 20.16
CA THR A 173 -33.79 26.13 21.29
C THR A 173 -35.23 26.09 20.77
N ALA A 174 -35.98 25.02 21.04
CA ALA A 174 -37.42 25.00 20.84
C ALA A 174 -38.10 24.43 22.09
N THR A 175 -38.82 25.34 22.75
CA THR A 175 -39.59 25.15 23.96
C THR A 175 -40.86 24.33 23.69
N ALA A 176 -41.36 23.74 24.78
CA ALA A 176 -42.50 22.85 24.96
C ALA A 176 -43.74 23.01 24.07
N ARG A 177 -44.39 21.87 23.76
CA ARG A 177 -45.85 21.74 23.95
C ARG A 177 -46.23 20.28 24.31
N LYS A 178 -46.87 20.14 25.48
CA LYS A 178 -47.44 18.91 26.08
C LYS A 178 -48.72 18.50 25.33
N PRO A 179 -49.01 17.20 25.10
CA PRO A 179 -50.32 16.74 24.63
C PRO A 179 -51.32 16.66 25.80
N PRO A 180 -52.62 16.97 25.60
CA PRO A 180 -53.62 16.81 26.65
C PRO A 180 -54.00 15.33 26.85
N GLU A 181 -54.13 14.93 28.11
CA GLU A 181 -54.69 13.64 28.52
C GLU A 181 -56.22 13.63 28.35
N PRO A 182 -56.85 12.52 27.93
CA PRO A 182 -58.29 12.39 27.95
C PRO A 182 -58.80 12.13 29.38
N THR A 183 -59.63 13.06 29.86
CA THR A 183 -60.36 12.99 31.12
C THR A 183 -61.37 11.85 31.08
N SER A 184 -61.23 10.86 31.98
CA SER A 184 -62.27 9.88 32.26
C SER A 184 -62.80 10.10 33.67
N ARG A 185 -64.00 10.67 33.78
CA ARG A 185 -64.89 10.55 34.94
C ARG A 185 -66.34 10.90 34.58
N MET A 186 -67.17 9.85 34.58
CA MET A 186 -68.57 9.67 35.04
C MET A 186 -69.63 10.75 34.65
N GLU A 187 -70.87 10.44 34.26
CA GLU A 187 -71.90 9.69 35.00
C GLU A 187 -73.13 9.33 34.12
N VAL A 188 -73.73 8.17 34.42
CA VAL A 188 -75.18 7.91 34.64
C VAL A 188 -76.17 8.11 33.48
N ILE A 189 -76.71 6.99 32.97
CA ILE A 189 -78.09 6.51 33.23
C ILE A 189 -78.03 4.99 33.39
#